data_AF-A0A257A6A2-F1
#
_entry.id   AF-A0A257A6A2-F1
#
_cell.length_a   1.000
_cell.length_b   1.000
_cell.length_c   1.000
_cell.angle_alpha   90.00
_cell.angle_beta   90.00
_cell.angle_gamma   90.00
#
_symmetry.space_group_name_H-M   'P 1'
#
loop_
_entity.id
_entity.type
_entity.pdbx_description
1 polymer ?
#
loop_
_entity_poly.entity_id
_entity_poly.type
_entity_poly.pdbx_seq_one_letter_code
_entity_poly.pdbx_strand_id
1 'polypeptide(L)'
;MIKLYLKIDPCTEIIENATFDSYGCAANIATSSMLTELIKGKGVEEARKIAFQEVVDDLGEFMEEIVSNIMEVFGTLPVKVRIFVGDEEVAL
;
A
#
# COMPACT_ATOMS: atom_id res chain seq x y z
N MET A 1 6.15 10.26 8.11
CA MET A 1 5.46 9.05 8.62
C MET A 1 4.22 8.88 7.77
N ILE A 2 4.05 7.69 7.17
CA ILE A 2 2.90 7.35 6.31
C ILE A 2 2.04 6.33 7.06
N LYS A 3 0.73 6.42 6.91
CA LYS A 3 -0.23 5.41 7.35
C LYS A 3 -1.10 5.07 6.16
N LEU A 4 -1.21 3.78 5.85
CA LEU A 4 -2.12 3.28 4.84
C LEU A 4 -3.33 2.64 5.52
N TYR A 5 -4.50 2.91 4.97
CA TYR A 5 -5.77 2.31 5.39
C TYR A 5 -6.36 1.56 4.19
N LEU A 6 -6.52 0.25 4.34
CA LEU A 6 -7.07 -0.62 3.31
C LEU A 6 -8.39 -1.19 3.81
N LYS A 7 -9.44 -1.07 3.01
CA LYS A 7 -10.71 -1.79 3.20
C LYS A 7 -10.69 -3.01 2.30
N ILE A 8 -10.72 -4.19 2.90
CA ILE A 8 -10.64 -5.47 2.22
C ILE A 8 -11.94 -6.23 2.44
N ASP A 9 -12.48 -6.79 1.37
CA ASP A 9 -13.61 -7.70 1.45
C ASP A 9 -13.14 -9.07 2.01
N PRO A 10 -13.72 -9.57 3.11
CA PRO A 10 -13.30 -10.82 3.76
C PRO A 10 -13.51 -12.08 2.92
N CYS A 11 -14.48 -12.05 2.00
CA CYS A 11 -14.87 -13.22 1.24
C CYS A 11 -14.10 -13.35 -0.06
N THR A 12 -13.70 -12.23 -0.64
CA THR A 12 -13.06 -12.15 -1.96
C THR A 12 -11.60 -11.70 -1.90
N GLU A 13 -11.14 -11.21 -0.75
CA GLU A 13 -9.80 -10.65 -0.54
C GLU A 13 -9.49 -9.49 -1.51
N ILE A 14 -10.53 -8.78 -1.97
CA ILE A 14 -10.41 -7.62 -2.85
C ILE A 14 -10.29 -6.36 -2.00
N ILE A 15 -9.35 -5.48 -2.37
CA ILE A 15 -9.20 -4.16 -1.78
C ILE A 15 -10.29 -3.24 -2.35
N GLU A 16 -11.40 -3.07 -1.61
CA GLU A 16 -12.50 -2.18 -2.01
C GLU A 16 -12.08 -0.71 -1.98
N ASN A 17 -11.23 -0.34 -1.02
CA ASN A 17 -10.75 1.02 -0.89
C ASN A 17 -9.35 1.08 -0.28
N ALA A 18 -8.57 2.07 -0.70
CA ALA A 18 -7.23 2.35 -0.22
C ALA A 18 -7.09 3.86 -0.03
N THR A 19 -6.68 4.27 1.17
CA THR A 19 -6.45 5.67 1.52
C THR A 19 -5.18 5.79 2.35
N PHE A 20 -4.63 7.00 2.47
CA PHE A 20 -3.39 7.22 3.20
C PHE A 20 -3.42 8.54 3.98
N ASP A 21 -2.71 8.57 5.10
CA ASP A 21 -2.26 9.79 5.76
C ASP A 21 -0.75 9.87 5.66
N SER A 22 -0.23 10.94 5.06
CA SER A 22 1.21 11.17 4.97
C SER A 22 1.56 12.58 5.46
N TYR A 23 2.54 12.64 6.35
CA TYR A 23 3.13 13.89 6.83
C TYR A 23 4.58 13.97 6.39
N GLY A 24 4.93 14.99 5.59
CA GLY A 24 6.30 15.25 5.16
C GLY A 24 6.44 15.58 3.67
N CYS A 25 7.46 15.00 3.04
CA CYS A 25 7.89 15.28 1.66
C CYS A 25 6.76 15.07 0.63
N ALA A 26 6.66 15.99 -0.35
CA ALA A 26 5.69 15.91 -1.44
C ALA A 26 5.84 14.62 -2.28
N ALA A 27 7.07 14.08 -2.38
CA ALA A 27 7.33 12.80 -3.03
C ALA A 27 6.51 11.67 -2.37
N ASN A 28 6.56 11.55 -1.05
CA ASN A 28 5.80 10.55 -0.30
C ASN A 28 4.28 10.68 -0.47
N ILE A 29 3.76 11.89 -0.65
CA ILE A 29 2.33 12.12 -0.91
C ILE A 29 1.97 11.64 -2.32
N ALA A 30 2.74 12.03 -3.34
CA ALA A 30 2.51 11.63 -4.73
C ALA A 30 2.57 10.11 -4.89
N THR A 31 3.60 9.50 -4.31
CA THR A 31 3.82 8.07 -4.23
C THR A 31 2.66 7.33 -3.58
N SER A 32 2.25 7.75 -2.38
CA SER A 32 1.15 7.09 -1.66
C SER A 32 -0.16 7.23 -2.42
N SER A 33 -0.40 8.37 -3.06
CA SER A 33 -1.58 8.59 -3.90
C SER A 33 -1.60 7.64 -5.09
N MET A 34 -0.48 7.50 -5.80
CA MET A 34 -0.37 6.60 -6.94
C MET A 34 -0.59 5.15 -6.50
N LEU A 35 0.05 4.73 -5.40
CA LEU A 35 -0.12 3.40 -4.83
C LEU A 35 -1.60 3.10 -4.52
N THR A 36 -2.30 4.01 -3.85
CA THR A 36 -3.71 3.77 -3.49
C THR A 36 -4.61 3.58 -4.70
N GLU A 37 -4.32 4.24 -5.82
CA GLU A 37 -5.06 4.06 -7.06
C GLU A 37 -4.68 2.76 -7.77
N LEU A 38 -3.41 2.35 -7.72
CA LEU A 38 -2.94 1.12 -8.35
C LEU A 38 -3.51 -0.15 -7.72
N ILE A 39 -3.67 -0.18 -6.40
CA ILE A 39 -4.10 -1.38 -5.66
C ILE A 39 -5.62 -1.48 -5.45
N LYS A 40 -6.36 -0.38 -5.65
CA LYS A 40 -7.82 -0.35 -5.46
C LYS A 40 -8.51 -1.25 -6.50
N GLY A 41 -9.46 -2.05 -6.04
CA GLY A 41 -10.20 -3.02 -6.85
C GLY A 41 -9.40 -4.29 -7.19
N LYS A 42 -8.18 -4.45 -6.69
CA LYS A 42 -7.35 -5.64 -6.89
C LYS A 42 -7.38 -6.56 -5.68
N GLY A 43 -7.09 -7.85 -5.92
CA GLY A 43 -6.88 -8.80 -4.83
C GLY A 43 -5.61 -8.46 -4.03
N VAL A 44 -5.59 -8.77 -2.74
CA VAL A 44 -4.42 -8.53 -1.86
C VAL A 44 -3.13 -9.13 -2.44
N GLU A 45 -3.20 -10.37 -2.95
CA GLU A 45 -2.05 -11.03 -3.59
C GLU A 45 -1.62 -10.36 -4.90
N GLU A 46 -2.54 -9.78 -5.65
CA GLU A 46 -2.22 -9.03 -6.86
C GLU A 46 -1.59 -7.67 -6.51
N ALA A 47 -2.11 -6.97 -5.50
CA ALA A 47 -1.53 -5.73 -4.99
C ALA A 47 -0.08 -5.95 -4.49
N ARG A 48 0.19 -7.08 -3.85
CA ARG A 48 1.54 -7.50 -3.45
C ARG A 48 2.45 -7.77 -4.64
N LYS A 49 1.92 -8.32 -5.74
CA LYS A 49 2.71 -8.53 -6.98
C LYS A 49 3.00 -7.23 -7.69
N ILE A 50 2.07 -6.28 -7.71
CA ILE A 50 2.31 -4.94 -8.28
C ILE A 50 3.42 -4.24 -7.50
N ALA A 51 3.37 -4.31 -6.16
CA ALA A 51 4.47 -3.84 -5.32
C ALA A 51 5.82 -4.41 -5.75
N PHE A 52 5.87 -5.74 -5.94
CA PHE A 52 7.07 -6.45 -6.30
C PHE A 52 7.54 -6.17 -7.74
N GLN A 53 6.62 -6.02 -8.68
CA GLN A 53 6.93 -5.74 -10.08
C GLN A 53 7.52 -4.33 -10.22
N GLU A 54 6.96 -3.34 -9.52
CA GLU A 54 7.54 -1.99 -9.45
C GLU A 54 8.98 -2.05 -8.87
N VAL A 55 9.25 -2.87 -7.84
CA VAL A 55 10.63 -3.09 -7.33
C VAL A 55 11.59 -3.60 -8.40
N VAL A 56 11.14 -4.58 -9.19
CA VAL A 56 11.98 -5.26 -10.19
C VAL A 56 12.21 -4.36 -11.41
N ASP A 57 11.19 -3.65 -11.84
CA ASP A 57 11.25 -2.75 -12.99
C ASP A 57 11.97 -1.42 -12.65
N ASP A 58 11.92 -0.95 -11.39
CA ASP A 58 12.55 0.30 -10.90
C ASP A 58 14.00 0.18 -10.42
N LEU A 59 14.66 -0.97 -10.62
CA LEU A 59 16.14 -1.00 -10.56
C LEU A 59 16.78 -0.07 -11.62
N GLY A 60 15.97 0.53 -12.51
CA GLY A 60 16.29 1.72 -13.28
C GLY A 60 15.69 3.00 -12.68
N GLU A 61 16.55 3.79 -12.04
CA GLU A 61 16.41 5.24 -11.80
C GLU A 61 15.07 5.74 -11.17
N PHE A 62 15.08 5.85 -9.84
CA PHE A 62 14.34 6.87 -9.07
C PHE A 62 12.91 6.56 -8.60
N MET A 63 12.65 5.37 -8.04
CA MET A 63 11.45 5.12 -7.21
C MET A 63 11.73 4.36 -5.90
N GLU A 64 12.91 4.56 -5.30
CA GLU A 64 13.33 3.93 -4.04
C GLU A 64 12.33 4.19 -2.88
N GLU A 65 11.75 5.40 -2.81
CA GLU A 65 10.72 5.72 -1.81
C GLU A 65 9.37 5.03 -2.08
N ILE A 66 8.98 4.81 -3.34
CA ILE A 66 7.73 4.08 -3.68
C ILE A 66 7.86 2.64 -3.24
N VAL A 67 8.93 2.00 -3.69
CA VAL A 67 9.25 0.62 -3.39
C VAL A 67 9.38 0.36 -1.89
N SER A 68 10.09 1.22 -1.15
CA SER A 68 10.22 1.10 0.30
C SER A 68 8.85 1.15 0.98
N ASN A 69 8.01 2.14 0.65
CA ASN A 69 6.70 2.30 1.28
C ASN A 69 5.76 1.13 0.98
N ILE A 70 5.76 0.58 -0.24
CA ILE A 70 4.88 -0.55 -0.56
C ILE A 70 5.37 -1.84 0.11
N MET A 71 6.67 -2.11 0.08
CA MET A 71 7.24 -3.27 0.77
C MET A 71 7.11 -3.15 2.30
N GLU A 72 7.15 -1.95 2.86
CA GLU A 72 6.84 -1.66 4.27
C GLU A 72 5.38 -1.97 4.62
N VAL A 73 4.42 -1.68 3.72
CA VAL A 73 3.01 -2.01 3.92
C VAL A 73 2.78 -3.53 4.00
N PHE A 74 3.55 -4.33 3.24
CA PHE A 74 3.37 -5.78 3.16
C PHE A 74 4.39 -6.61 3.97
N GLY A 75 5.39 -6.00 4.63
CA GLY A 75 6.65 -6.68 4.96
C GLY A 75 7.16 -6.61 6.40
N THR A 76 7.71 -5.48 6.88
CA THR A 76 8.53 -5.47 8.12
C THR A 76 8.89 -4.04 8.60
N LEU A 77 8.64 -3.73 9.90
CA LEU A 77 9.02 -2.50 10.68
C LEU A 77 8.17 -1.21 10.42
N PRO A 78 8.17 -0.19 11.33
CA PRO A 78 6.98 0.36 12.02
C PRO A 78 6.14 1.35 11.19
N VAL A 79 5.68 0.95 10.01
CA VAL A 79 4.53 1.59 9.36
C VAL A 79 3.26 1.01 9.98
N LYS A 80 2.42 1.88 10.56
CA LYS A 80 1.14 1.45 11.13
C LYS A 80 0.12 1.31 10.01
N VAL A 81 0.12 0.15 9.36
CA VAL A 81 -0.95 -0.24 8.44
C VAL A 81 -2.17 -0.64 9.28
N ARG A 82 -3.32 -0.05 8.98
CA ARG A 82 -4.59 -0.51 9.56
C ARG A 82 -5.40 -1.14 8.45
N ILE A 83 -5.64 -2.43 8.61
CA ILE A 83 -6.48 -3.19 7.69
C ILE A 83 -7.89 -3.22 8.27
N PHE A 84 -8.86 -2.87 7.44
CA PHE A 84 -10.27 -2.99 7.77
C PHE A 84 -10.86 -4.11 6.95
N VAL A 85 -11.52 -5.05 7.61
CA VAL A 85 -12.30 -6.10 6.96
C VAL A 85 -13.76 -5.75 7.20
N GLY A 86 -14.46 -5.33 6.15
CA GLY A 86 -15.74 -4.64 6.31
C GLY A 86 -15.55 -3.29 7.03
N ASP A 87 -16.16 -3.13 8.21
CA ASP A 87 -16.04 -1.92 9.05
C ASP A 87 -15.22 -2.16 10.33
N GLU A 88 -14.63 -3.35 10.49
CA GLU A 88 -13.83 -3.72 11.65
C GLU A 88 -12.33 -3.59 11.36
N GLU A 89 -11.59 -2.89 12.23
CA GLU A 89 -10.12 -2.85 12.18
C GLU A 89 -9.57 -4.20 12.66
N VAL A 90 -8.84 -4.88 11.78
CA VAL A 90 -8.17 -6.13 12.10
C VAL A 90 -6.70 -5.81 12.37
N ALA A 91 -6.29 -6.02 13.62
CA ALA A 91 -4.87 -5.95 13.98
C ALA A 91 -4.16 -7.21 13.49
N LEU A 92 -3.19 -7.04 12.59
CA LEU A 92 -2.16 -8.04 12.31
C LEU A 92 -1.03 -7.93 13.33
#